data_AF-A0A4Z0M9T0-F1
#
_entry.id   AF-A0A4Z0M9T0-F1
#
_cell.length_a   1.000
_cell.length_b   1.000
_cell.length_c   1.000
_cell.angle_alpha   90.00
_cell.angle_beta   90.00
_cell.angle_gamma   90.00
#
_symmetry.space_group_name_H-M   'P 1'
#
loop_
_entity.id
_entity.type
_entity.pdbx_description
1 polymer ?
#
loop_
_entity_poly.entity_id
_entity_poly.type
_entity_poly.pdbx_seq_one_letter_code
_entity_poly.pdbx_strand_id
1 'polypeptide(L)'
;MSKSDTEYHHECLNRFIELANTMKNEGVSTPVVSAALMSASAVYATYVAVGNAGGLTPSGVEKVVEAYRHQMEQVQAARKAELDAAK
;
A
#
# COMPACT_ATOMS: atom_id res chain seq x y z
N MET A 1 -8.22 -4.60 -25.98
CA MET A 1 -7.65 -3.35 -25.43
C MET A 1 -6.71 -3.73 -24.29
N SER A 2 -5.56 -3.06 -24.16
CA SER A 2 -4.70 -3.25 -22.98
C SER A 2 -5.40 -2.65 -21.76
N LYS A 3 -5.25 -3.28 -20.59
CA LYS A 3 -5.71 -2.70 -19.33
C LYS A 3 -5.01 -1.37 -19.08
N SER A 4 -5.72 -0.43 -18.46
CA SER A 4 -5.17 0.83 -17.97
C SER A 4 -4.33 0.63 -16.71
N ASP A 5 -3.45 1.59 -16.42
CA ASP A 5 -2.62 1.57 -15.20
C ASP A 5 -3.49 1.56 -13.93
N THR A 6 -4.64 2.22 -13.96
CA THR A 6 -5.64 2.21 -12.88
C THR A 6 -6.18 0.81 -12.63
N GLU A 7 -6.52 0.06 -13.68
CA GLU A 7 -6.98 -1.33 -13.55
C GLU A 7 -5.88 -2.23 -13.00
N TYR A 8 -4.66 -2.11 -13.52
CA TYR A 8 -3.53 -2.86 -12.97
C TYR A 8 -3.26 -2.52 -11.50
N HIS A 9 -3.36 -1.25 -11.13
CA HIS A 9 -3.20 -0.81 -9.75
C HIS A 9 -4.25 -1.47 -8.83
N HIS A 10 -5.52 -1.46 -9.22
CA HIS A 10 -6.58 -2.13 -8.46
C HIS A 10 -6.35 -3.64 -8.32
N GLU A 11 -5.95 -4.32 -9.40
CA GLU A 11 -5.64 -5.75 -9.36
C GLU A 11 -4.46 -6.07 -8.43
N CYS A 12 -3.40 -5.26 -8.47
CA CYS A 12 -2.27 -5.42 -7.57
C CYS A 12 -2.67 -5.19 -6.11
N LEU A 13 -3.44 -4.14 -5.85
CA LEU A 13 -3.95 -3.84 -4.51
C LEU A 13 -4.76 -5.01 -3.94
N ASN A 14 -5.70 -5.55 -4.72
CA ASN A 14 -6.53 -6.68 -4.28
C ASN A 14 -5.68 -7.91 -3.94
N ARG A 15 -4.64 -8.21 -4.73
CA ARG A 15 -3.72 -9.32 -4.45
C ARG A 15 -2.95 -9.13 -3.14
N PHE A 16 -2.53 -7.90 -2.80
CA PHE A 16 -1.90 -7.64 -1.50
C PHE A 16 -2.88 -7.85 -0.34
N ILE A 17 -4.13 -7.42 -0.50
CA ILE A 17 -5.18 -7.59 0.52
C ILE A 17 -5.55 -9.06 0.69
N GLU A 18 -5.67 -9.83 -0.39
CA GLU A 18 -5.90 -11.27 -0.34
C GLU A 18 -4.80 -11.99 0.44
N LEU A 19 -3.54 -11.68 0.14
CA LEU A 19 -2.39 -12.25 0.87
C LEU A 19 -2.43 -11.89 2.36
N ALA A 20 -2.74 -10.64 2.70
CA ALA A 20 -2.91 -10.21 4.09
C ALA A 20 -4.05 -10.97 4.79
N ASN A 21 -5.17 -11.18 4.11
CA ASN A 21 -6.30 -11.94 4.63
C ASN A 21 -5.96 -13.43 4.85
N THR A 22 -5.15 -14.03 3.97
CA THR A 22 -4.66 -15.41 4.17
C THR A 22 -3.89 -15.52 5.48
N MET A 23 -2.91 -14.63 5.74
CA MET A 23 -2.14 -14.64 7.00
C MET A 23 -3.04 -14.44 8.23
N LYS A 24 -4.04 -13.56 8.14
CA LYS A 24 -5.04 -13.39 9.20
C LYS A 24 -5.82 -14.69 9.45
N ASN A 25 -6.26 -15.37 8.38
CA ASN A 25 -7.04 -16.61 8.46
C ASN A 25 -6.24 -17.79 9.00
N GLU A 26 -4.90 -17.75 8.88
CA GLU A 26 -3.97 -18.69 9.51
C GLU A 26 -3.80 -18.47 11.02
N GLY A 27 -4.46 -17.45 11.60
CA GLY A 27 -4.45 -17.16 13.02
C GLY A 27 -3.45 -16.07 13.44
N VAL A 28 -2.74 -15.45 12.48
CA VAL A 28 -1.89 -14.29 12.78
C VAL A 28 -2.77 -13.10 13.13
N SER A 29 -2.43 -12.39 14.21
CA SER A 29 -3.22 -11.24 14.63
C SER A 29 -3.19 -10.11 13.59
N THR A 30 -4.34 -9.47 13.35
CA THR A 30 -4.44 -8.35 12.40
C THR A 30 -3.41 -7.24 12.64
N PRO A 31 -3.07 -6.85 13.89
CA PRO A 31 -2.01 -5.86 14.13
C PRO A 31 -0.64 -6.30 13.59
N VAL A 32 -0.30 -7.59 13.73
CA VAL A 32 0.97 -8.14 13.21
C VAL A 32 0.96 -8.15 11.68
N VAL A 33 -0.13 -8.61 11.06
CA VAL A 33 -0.28 -8.60 9.60
C VAL A 33 -0.16 -7.17 9.05
N SER A 34 -0.80 -6.20 9.72
CA SER A 34 -0.74 -4.79 9.33
C SER A 34 0.66 -4.21 9.45
N ALA A 35 1.37 -4.48 10.54
CA ALA A 35 2.75 -4.04 10.72
C ALA A 35 3.67 -4.65 9.66
N ALA A 36 3.52 -5.95 9.38
CA ALA A 36 4.30 -6.65 8.35
C ALA A 36 4.05 -6.07 6.95
N LEU A 37 2.79 -5.77 6.59
CA LEU A 37 2.46 -5.16 5.31
C LEU A 37 3.09 -3.76 5.14
N MET A 38 3.09 -2.96 6.21
CA MET A 38 3.75 -1.65 6.22
C MET A 38 5.28 -1.77 6.08
N SER A 39 5.90 -2.74 6.75
CA SER A 39 7.34 -2.99 6.58
C SER A 39 7.67 -3.49 5.18
N ALA A 40 6.86 -4.39 4.61
CA ALA A 40 7.04 -4.89 3.26
C ALA A 40 6.94 -3.77 2.21
N SER A 41 5.99 -2.84 2.38
CA SER A 41 5.88 -1.68 1.49
C SER A 41 7.10 -0.75 1.58
N ALA A 42 7.62 -0.52 2.79
CA ALA A 42 8.83 0.27 2.97
C ALA A 42 10.08 -0.38 2.33
N VAL A 43 10.21 -1.70 2.45
CA VAL A 43 11.29 -2.47 1.78
C VAL A 43 11.16 -2.34 0.26
N TYR A 44 9.96 -2.51 -0.29
CA TYR A 44 9.73 -2.40 -1.73
C TYR A 44 9.95 -0.98 -2.25
N ALA A 45 9.48 0.04 -1.53
CA ALA A 45 9.72 1.44 -1.88
C ALA A 45 11.21 1.80 -1.86
N THR A 46 11.97 1.26 -0.89
CA THR A 46 13.42 1.42 -0.85
C THR A 46 14.08 0.76 -2.06
N TYR A 47 13.71 -0.48 -2.36
CA TYR A 47 14.21 -1.19 -3.55
C TYR A 47 13.94 -0.44 -4.85
N VAL A 48 12.73 0.11 -5.03
CA VAL A 48 12.38 0.89 -6.23
C VAL A 48 13.25 2.15 -6.34
N ALA A 49 13.59 2.79 -5.22
CA ALA A 49 14.35 4.04 -5.22
C ALA A 49 15.86 3.84 -5.42
N VAL A 50 16.46 2.79 -4.84
CA VAL A 50 17.92 2.62 -4.78
C VAL A 50 18.43 1.23 -5.22
N GLY A 51 17.54 0.35 -5.67
CA GLY A 51 17.88 -1.01 -6.10
C GLY A 51 18.35 -1.90 -4.96
N ASN A 52 19.28 -2.81 -5.25
CA ASN A 52 19.84 -3.76 -4.28
C ASN A 52 20.96 -3.19 -3.39
N ALA A 53 21.37 -1.94 -3.62
CA ALA A 53 22.59 -1.38 -3.04
C ALA A 53 22.29 -0.03 -2.36
N GLY A 54 21.62 -0.08 -1.20
CA GLY A 54 21.55 1.09 -0.32
C GLY A 54 20.29 1.16 0.53
N GLY A 55 20.32 2.06 1.50
CA GLY A 55 19.14 2.58 2.19
C GLY A 55 18.76 3.95 1.64
N LEU A 56 17.55 4.40 1.95
CA LEU A 56 17.13 5.76 1.63
C LEU A 56 17.97 6.79 2.40
N THR A 57 18.26 7.91 1.78
CA THR A 57 18.70 9.13 2.49
C THR A 57 17.55 9.64 3.38
N PRO A 58 17.81 10.51 4.36
CA PRO A 58 16.73 11.15 5.14
C PRO A 58 15.67 11.82 4.26
N SER A 59 16.09 12.56 3.24
CA SER A 59 15.19 13.17 2.25
C SER A 59 14.44 12.14 1.39
N GLY A 60 15.02 10.95 1.16
CA GLY A 60 14.35 9.85 0.49
C GLY A 60 13.23 9.26 1.34
N VAL A 61 13.45 9.12 2.65
CA VAL A 61 12.42 8.69 3.60
C VAL A 61 11.24 9.66 3.59
N GLU A 62 11.51 10.97 3.66
CA GLU A 62 10.46 12.00 3.59
C GLU A 62 9.61 11.90 2.33
N LYS A 63 10.24 11.70 1.16
CA LYS A 63 9.52 11.51 -0.11
C LYS A 63 8.62 10.28 -0.11
N VAL A 64 9.07 9.16 0.47
CA VAL A 64 8.24 7.94 0.58
C VAL A 64 7.06 8.18 1.52
N VAL A 65 7.28 8.87 2.64
CA VAL A 65 6.21 9.24 3.58
C VAL A 65 5.18 10.17 2.93
N GLU A 66 5.62 11.17 2.17
CA GLU A 66 4.74 12.05 1.40
C GLU A 66 3.92 11.27 0.36
N ALA A 67 4.55 10.36 -0.38
CA ALA A 67 3.85 9.52 -1.34
C ALA A 67 2.78 8.63 -0.66
N TYR A 68 3.12 8.05 0.49
CA TYR A 68 2.18 7.24 1.28
C TYR A 68 1.01 8.09 1.81
N ARG A 69 1.29 9.30 2.30
CA ARG A 69 0.25 10.26 2.71
C ARG A 69 -0.73 10.53 1.58
N HIS A 70 -0.23 10.80 0.38
CA HIS A 70 -1.08 11.07 -0.78
C HIS A 70 -1.97 9.88 -1.15
N GLN A 71 -1.47 8.64 -1.05
CA GLN A 71 -2.28 7.44 -1.26
C GLN A 71 -3.36 7.30 -0.18
N MET A 72 -3.01 7.55 1.08
CA MET A 72 -3.97 7.51 2.19
C MET A 72 -5.09 8.54 2.01
N GLU A 73 -4.77 9.77 1.60
CA GLU A 73 -5.76 10.82 1.33
C GLU A 73 -6.73 10.40 0.22
N GLN A 74 -6.24 9.80 -0.86
CA GLN A 74 -7.08 9.26 -1.93
C GLN A 74 -8.02 8.16 -1.43
N VAL A 75 -7.52 7.22 -0.61
CA VAL A 75 -8.34 6.17 -0.01
C VAL A 75 -9.43 6.78 0.88
N GLN A 76 -9.11 7.74 1.74
CA GLN A 76 -10.11 8.38 2.61
C GLN A 76 -11.15 9.16 1.82
N ALA A 77 -10.73 9.87 0.76
CA ALA A 77 -11.64 10.58 -0.13
C ALA A 77 -12.61 9.62 -0.83
N ALA A 78 -12.13 8.49 -1.33
CA ALA A 78 -12.96 7.46 -1.94
C ALA A 78 -13.97 6.87 -0.94
N ARG A 79 -13.53 6.51 0.27
CA ARG A 79 -14.42 6.02 1.34
C ARG A 79 -15.50 7.03 1.70
N LYS A 80 -15.15 8.31 1.78
CA LYS A 80 -16.12 9.38 2.05
C LYS A 80 -17.16 9.49 0.94
N ALA A 81 -16.74 9.46 -0.33
CA ALA A 81 -17.65 9.49 -1.46
C ALA A 81 -18.61 8.29 -1.48
N GLU A 82 -18.13 7.08 -1.17
CA GLU A 82 -18.97 5.87 -1.03
C GLU A 82 -20.03 6.04 0.07
N LEU A 83 -19.63 6.57 1.24
CA LEU A 83 -20.54 6.81 2.37
C LEU A 83 -21.58 7.89 2.07
N ASP A 84 -21.20 8.95 1.35
CA ASP A 84 -22.13 10.04 1.02
C ASP A 84 -23.11 9.63 -0.10
N ALA A 85 -22.71 8.75 -1.03
CA ALA A 85 -23.59 8.19 -2.05
C ALA A 85 -24.57 7.13 -1.51
N ALA A 86 -24.27 6.54 -0.34
CA ALA A 86 -25.13 5.55 0.33
C ALA A 86 -26.18 6.17 1.27
N LYS A 87 -26.20 7.50 1.41
CA LYS A 87 -27.19 8.27 2.18
C LYS A 87 -28.33 8.75 1.28
#